data_AF-A0A6V7JRR0-F1
#
_entry.id   AF-A0A6V7JRR0-F1
#
_cell.length_a   1.000
_cell.length_b   1.000
_cell.length_c   1.000
_cell.angle_alpha   90.00
_cell.angle_beta   90.00
_cell.angle_gamma   90.00
#
_symmetry.space_group_name_H-M   'P 1'
#
loop_
_entity.id
_entity.type
_entity.pdbx_description
1 polymer ?
#
loop_
_entity_poly.entity_id
_entity_poly.type
_entity_poly.pdbx_seq_one_letter_code
_entity_poly.pdbx_strand_id
1 'polypeptide(L)' 'ELYHEACESVCIMFASIPNFSEFYIELEANNEGVECLRLLNEIIADFDEILAEERFKYIEKIKSTGSTYMAAS' A
#
# COMPACT_ATOMS: atom_id res chain seq x y z
N GLU A 1 0.58 -5.31 -28.41
CA GLU A 1 -0.68 -5.99 -28.05
C GLU A 1 -0.95 -5.81 -26.58
N LEU A 2 -2.21 -5.86 -26.16
CA LEU A 2 -2.62 -5.69 -24.77
C LEU A 2 -2.64 -7.06 -24.10
N TYR A 3 -1.82 -7.27 -23.05
CA TYR A 3 -1.88 -8.51 -22.27
C TYR A 3 -3.04 -8.44 -21.28
N HIS A 4 -3.85 -9.50 -21.24
CA HIS A 4 -4.91 -9.68 -20.25
C HIS A 4 -5.12 -11.17 -19.97
N GLU A 5 -5.53 -11.50 -18.75
CA GLU A 5 -5.83 -12.87 -18.31
C GLU A 5 -7.10 -12.85 -17.44
N ALA A 6 -7.94 -13.90 -17.57
CA ALA A 6 -9.16 -14.02 -16.79
C ALA A 6 -8.95 -15.02 -15.65
N CYS A 7 -9.31 -14.61 -14.43
CA CYS A 7 -9.21 -15.45 -13.24
C CYS A 7 -10.61 -15.71 -12.67
N GLU A 8 -10.99 -16.98 -12.49
CA GLU A 8 -12.36 -17.35 -12.07
C GLU A 8 -12.62 -17.10 -10.58
N SER A 9 -11.61 -17.29 -9.72
CA SER A 9 -11.73 -17.13 -8.28
C SER A 9 -10.49 -16.43 -7.74
N VAL A 10 -10.66 -15.17 -7.34
CA VAL A 10 -9.58 -14.34 -6.76
C VAL A 10 -10.09 -13.66 -5.50
N CYS A 11 -9.21 -13.48 -4.53
CA CYS A 11 -9.45 -12.60 -3.38
C CYS A 11 -8.78 -11.26 -3.64
N ILE A 12 -9.47 -10.15 -3.36
CA ILE A 12 -8.89 -8.80 -3.44
C ILE A 12 -8.98 -8.14 -2.06
N MET A 13 -7.85 -7.65 -1.55
CA MET A 13 -7.77 -6.92 -0.30
C MET A 13 -7.54 -5.43 -0.55
N PHE A 14 -8.25 -4.60 0.21
CA PHE A 14 -8.01 -3.16 0.33
C PHE A 14 -7.74 -2.82 1.79
N ALA A 15 -6.50 -2.43 2.10
CA ALA A 15 -6.10 -1.98 3.44
C ALA A 15 -5.82 -0.48 3.39
N SER A 16 -6.75 0.33 3.90
CA SER A 16 -6.66 1.81 3.89
C SER A 16 -6.31 2.34 5.26
N ILE A 17 -5.49 3.40 5.32
CA ILE A 17 -5.27 4.19 6.54
C ILE A 17 -6.19 5.42 6.47
N PRO A 18 -7.38 5.38 7.12
CA PRO A 18 -8.47 6.34 6.88
C PRO A 18 -8.12 7.77 7.29
N ASN A 19 -7.34 7.94 8.36
CA ASN A 19 -7.06 9.26 8.92
C ASN A 19 -5.75 9.86 8.41
N PHE A 20 -5.12 9.25 7.40
CA PHE A 20 -3.83 9.73 6.89
C PHE A 20 -3.96 11.12 6.23
N SER A 21 -5.07 11.41 5.57
CA SER A 21 -5.31 12.74 4.96
C SER A 21 -5.45 13.86 5.99
N GLU A 22 -5.99 13.56 7.17
CA GLU A 22 -6.09 14.53 8.27
C GLU A 22 -4.76 14.71 9.00
N PHE A 23 -3.96 13.63 9.05
CA PHE A 23 -2.61 13.64 9.60
C PHE A 23 -1.61 14.36 8.68
N TYR A 24 -1.82 14.31 7.36
CA TYR A 24 -0.97 14.96 6.38
C TYR A 24 -1.16 16.48 6.42
N ILE A 25 -0.13 17.18 6.91
CA ILE A 25 -0.13 18.64 7.01
C ILE A 25 1.16 19.18 6.39
N GLU A 26 1.01 20.03 5.37
CA GLU A 26 2.08 20.76 4.70
C GLU A 26 2.36 22.07 5.45
N LEU A 27 3.24 22.00 6.45
CA LEU A 27 3.77 23.18 7.15
C LEU A 27 5.29 23.22 6.97
N GLU A 28 5.88 24.42 6.94
CA GLU A 28 7.35 24.59 6.96
C GLU A 28 7.99 23.84 8.14
N ALA A 29 7.30 23.82 9.29
CA ALA A 29 7.72 23.09 10.49
C ALA A 29 7.74 21.55 10.34
N ASN A 30 7.07 21.00 9.32
CA ASN A 30 7.02 19.57 9.00
C ASN A 30 7.74 19.25 7.67
N ASN A 31 8.72 20.07 7.29
CA ASN A 31 9.46 19.94 6.04
C ASN A 31 8.52 19.81 4.82
N GLU A 32 7.46 20.64 4.78
CA GLU A 32 6.46 20.66 3.70
C GLU A 32 5.71 19.32 3.52
N GLY A 33 5.54 18.54 4.59
CA GLY A 33 4.78 17.28 4.57
C GLY A 33 5.61 16.03 4.20
N VAL A 34 6.91 16.20 3.92
CA VAL A 34 7.82 15.09 3.57
C VAL A 34 7.87 14.02 4.66
N GLU A 35 7.90 14.40 5.93
CA GLU A 35 7.99 13.43 7.04
C GLU A 35 6.73 12.56 7.17
N CYS A 36 5.54 13.09 6.84
CA CYS A 36 4.32 12.29 6.76
C CYS A 36 4.43 11.22 5.65
N LEU A 37 5.03 11.58 4.50
CA LEU A 37 5.26 10.63 3.41
C LEU A 37 6.32 9.60 3.76
N ARG A 38 7.35 9.96 4.54
CA ARG A 38 8.33 8.99 5.06
C ARG A 38 7.66 7.95 5.94
N LEU A 39 6.83 8.40 6.89
CA LEU A 39 6.05 7.49 7.74
C LEU A 39 5.14 6.57 6.92
N LEU A 40 4.44 7.11 5.91
CA LEU A 40 3.63 6.28 5.03
C LEU A 40 4.48 5.23 4.30
N ASN A 41 5.64 5.64 3.79
CA ASN A 41 6.53 4.74 3.09
C ASN A 41 7.07 3.64 4.01
N GLU A 42 7.37 3.95 5.27
CA GLU A 42 7.74 2.94 6.29
C GLU A 42 6.62 1.94 6.52
N ILE A 43 5.37 2.39 6.72
CA ILE A 43 4.22 1.48 6.88
C ILE A 43 4.03 0.57 5.65
N ILE A 44 4.17 1.12 4.44
CA ILE A 44 4.04 0.34 3.21
C ILE A 44 5.20 -0.64 3.06
N ALA A 45 6.42 -0.27 3.45
CA ALA A 45 7.58 -1.16 3.45
C ALA A 45 7.39 -2.32 4.44
N ASP A 46 6.86 -2.04 5.63
CA ASP A 46 6.53 -3.08 6.63
C ASP A 46 5.50 -4.08 6.07
N PHE A 47 4.49 -3.62 5.31
CA PHE A 47 3.56 -4.52 4.63
C PHE A 47 4.24 -5.36 3.53
N ASP A 48 5.20 -4.78 2.79
CA ASP A 48 5.97 -5.50 1.78
C ASP A 48 6.88 -6.56 2.42
N GLU A 49 7.45 -6.30 3.60
CA GLU A 49 8.23 -7.28 4.36
C GLU A 49 7.37 -8.45 4.85
N ILE A 50 6.15 -8.18 5.34
CA ILE A 50 5.19 -9.23 5.69
C ILE A 50 4.85 -10.07 4.45
N LEU A 51 4.58 -9.43 3.31
CA LEU A 51 4.23 -10.13 2.07
C LEU A 51 5.35 -11.08 1.59
N ALA A 52 6.61 -10.77 1.88
CA ALA A 52 7.77 -11.59 1.55
C ALA A 52 7.89 -12.89 2.39
N GLU A 53 7.09 -13.05 3.45
CA GLU A 53 7.10 -14.28 4.24
C GLU A 53 6.53 -15.48 3.44
N GLU A 54 7.14 -16.66 3.57
CA GLU A 54 6.75 -17.89 2.84
C GLU A 54 5.26 -18.26 2.98
N ARG A 55 4.63 -17.93 4.11
CA ARG A 55 3.19 -18.18 4.34
C ARG A 55 2.27 -17.34 3.44
N PHE A 56 2.79 -16.25 2.85
CA PHE A 56 2.06 -15.34 1.98
C PHE A 56 2.51 -15.38 0.52
N LYS A 57 3.30 -16.39 0.11
CA LYS A 57 3.84 -16.54 -1.26
C LYS A 57 2.83 -16.59 -2.40
N TYR A 58 1.54 -16.77 -2.11
CA TYR A 58 0.45 -16.77 -3.09
C TYR A 58 -0.33 -15.46 -3.09
N ILE A 59 0.07 -14.48 -2.27
CA ILE A 59 -0.50 -13.14 -2.24
C ILE A 59 0.43 -12.23 -3.03
N GLU A 60 -0.14 -11.48 -3.96
CA GLU A 60 0.55 -10.55 -4.83
C GLU A 60 0.10 -9.12 -4.54
N LYS A 61 1.06 -8.20 -4.40
CA LYS A 61 0.77 -6.77 -4.32
C LYS A 61 0.33 -6.28 -5.69
N ILE A 62 -0.87 -5.75 -5.80
CA ILE A 62 -1.32 -5.09 -7.03
C ILE A 62 -0.64 -3.72 -7.14
N LYS A 63 -0.82 -2.88 -6.13
CA LYS A 63 -0.26 -1.52 -6.03
C LYS A 63 -0.56 -0.91 -4.66
N SER A 64 0.08 0.22 -4.37
CA SER A 64 -0.42 1.19 -3.40
C SER A 64 -1.10 2.36 -4.14
N THR A 65 -2.09 3.00 -3.52
CA THR A 65 -2.74 4.21 -4.05
C THR A 65 -3.11 5.11 -2.88
N GLY A 66 -2.43 6.25 -2.75
CA GLY A 66 -2.52 7.08 -1.54
C GLY A 66 -2.11 6.28 -0.31
N SER A 67 -2.93 6.33 0.74
CA SER A 67 -2.75 5.55 1.97
C SER A 67 -3.41 4.16 1.95
N THR A 68 -3.70 3.63 0.75
CA THR A 68 -4.34 2.32 0.56
C THR A 68 -3.39 1.32 -0.09
N TYR A 69 -3.24 0.15 0.53
CA TYR A 69 -2.51 -1.01 0.01
C TYR A 69 -3.49 -2.00 -0.63
N MET A 70 -3.18 -2.45 -1.85
CA MET A 70 -4.00 -3.40 -2.60
C MET A 70 -3.21 -4.69 -2.88
N ALA A 71 -3.81 -5.83 -2.55
CA ALA A 71 -3.23 -7.15 -2.79
C ALA A 71 -4.28 -8.14 -3.30
N ALA A 72 -3.84 -9.21 -3.94
CA ALA A 72 -4.69 -10.28 -4.45
C ALA A 72 -4.09 -11.66 -4.23
N SER A 73 -4.92 -12.70 -4.27
CA SER A 73 -4.51 -14.12 -4.31
C SER A 73 -5.38 -14.92 -5.26
#